data_AF-A0A7R9QTK1-F1
#
_entry.id   AF-A0A7R9QTK1-F1
#
_cell.length_a   1.000
_cell.length_b   1.000
_cell.length_c   1.000
_cell.angle_alpha   90.00
_cell.angle_beta   90.00
_cell.angle_gamma   90.00
#
_symmetry.space_group_name_H-M   'P 1'
#
loop_
_entity.id
_entity.type
_entity.pdbx_description
1 polymer ?
#
loop_
_entity_poly.entity_id
_entity_poly.type
_entity_poly.pdbx_seq_one_letter_code
_entity_poly.pdbx_strand_id
1 'polypeptide(L)'
;MIYKTLRQTIGYRRPLRHTFTCHVRHSSGSAERKRFYKSVSVVHNEDKYGINLDGRPLKTPNGHLFYTHNHSLALMVANEWQTQRQTIRLSAMHLTQLSNTAIDNPGHDCRQSLADSILEFIDSDTLCFRVTEPKE
;
A
#
# COMPACT_ATOMS: atom_id res chain seq x y z
N MET A 1 -49.69 -50.86 -16.02
CA MET A 1 -50.70 -49.87 -15.56
C MET A 1 -49.94 -48.73 -14.89
N ILE A 2 -49.49 -47.70 -15.60
CA ILE A 2 -50.26 -46.59 -16.21
C ILE A 2 -51.13 -45.89 -15.17
N TYR A 3 -50.64 -44.81 -14.58
CA TYR A 3 -51.35 -43.53 -14.35
C TYR A 3 -50.25 -42.44 -14.27
N LYS A 4 -50.05 -41.57 -15.28
CA LYS A 4 -50.72 -40.26 -15.51
C LYS A 4 -50.87 -39.46 -14.21
N THR A 5 -50.60 -38.17 -14.04
CA THR A 5 -50.15 -37.01 -14.84
C THR A 5 -50.20 -35.87 -13.82
N LEU A 6 -49.24 -34.93 -13.79
CA LEU A 6 -49.55 -33.49 -13.69
C LEU A 6 -48.29 -32.64 -13.76
N ARG A 7 -48.34 -31.73 -14.73
CA ARG A 7 -47.45 -30.60 -14.95
C ARG A 7 -47.37 -29.72 -13.71
N GLN A 8 -46.18 -29.30 -13.34
CA GLN A 8 -45.95 -27.92 -12.96
C GLN A 8 -44.66 -27.42 -13.61
N THR A 9 -44.83 -26.31 -14.30
CA THR A 9 -43.90 -25.61 -15.17
C THR A 9 -42.73 -25.04 -14.38
N ILE A 10 -41.55 -25.60 -14.61
CA ILE A 10 -40.27 -25.04 -14.19
C ILE A 10 -40.01 -23.79 -15.05
N GLY A 11 -40.34 -22.62 -14.50
CA GLY A 11 -40.00 -21.31 -15.08
C GLY A 11 -38.70 -20.79 -14.48
N TYR A 12 -37.55 -21.24 -14.96
CA TYR A 12 -36.27 -20.59 -14.65
C TYR A 12 -36.21 -19.23 -15.38
N ARG A 13 -36.60 -18.14 -14.70
CA ARG A 13 -36.27 -16.78 -15.16
C ARG A 13 -34.77 -16.58 -15.02
N ARG A 14 -34.06 -16.53 -16.15
CA ARG A 14 -32.67 -16.09 -16.24
C ARG A 14 -32.59 -14.61 -15.85
N PRO A 15 -31.69 -14.18 -14.95
CA PRO A 15 -31.41 -12.76 -14.78
C PRO A 15 -30.66 -12.23 -16.02
N LEU A 16 -31.06 -11.05 -16.48
CA LEU A 16 -30.38 -10.31 -17.54
C LEU A 16 -28.95 -10.01 -17.09
N ARG A 17 -27.96 -10.60 -17.77
CA ARG A 17 -26.55 -10.28 -17.61
C ARG A 17 -26.33 -8.87 -18.16
N HIS A 18 -26.39 -7.85 -17.29
CA HIS A 18 -25.62 -6.65 -17.55
C HIS A 18 -24.15 -7.05 -17.47
N THR A 19 -23.52 -7.25 -18.62
CA THR A 19 -22.07 -7.28 -18.73
C THR A 19 -21.58 -5.89 -18.38
N PHE A 20 -21.33 -5.65 -17.09
CA PHE A 20 -20.43 -4.57 -16.68
C PHE A 20 -19.05 -4.98 -17.16
N THR A 21 -18.72 -4.58 -18.38
CA THR A 21 -17.35 -4.64 -18.87
C THR A 21 -16.56 -3.60 -18.09
N CYS A 22 -16.10 -3.97 -16.89
CA CYS A 22 -15.07 -3.21 -16.18
C CYS A 22 -13.84 -3.24 -17.08
N HIS A 23 -13.68 -2.18 -17.88
CA HIS A 23 -12.41 -1.91 -18.53
C HIS A 23 -11.46 -1.56 -17.40
N VAL A 24 -10.71 -2.57 -16.93
CA VAL A 24 -9.53 -2.35 -16.12
C VAL A 24 -8.60 -1.50 -16.96
N ARG A 25 -8.65 -0.19 -16.75
CA ARG A 25 -7.62 0.72 -17.25
C ARG A 25 -6.37 0.38 -16.47
N HIS A 26 -5.53 -0.50 -17.02
CA HIS A 26 -4.13 -0.52 -16.62
C HIS A 26 -3.59 0.89 -16.86
N SER A 27 -3.26 1.61 -15.79
CA SER A 27 -2.51 2.85 -15.88
C SER A 27 -1.12 2.51 -16.40
N SER A 28 -0.98 2.49 -17.72
CA SER A 28 0.29 2.33 -18.38
C SER A 28 1.16 3.55 -18.10
N GLY A 29 2.18 3.36 -17.27
CA GLY A 29 3.31 4.26 -17.12
C GLY A 29 3.17 5.23 -15.96
N SER A 30 3.72 4.87 -14.79
CA SER A 30 4.26 5.89 -13.89
C SER A 30 5.27 6.70 -14.71
N ALA A 31 4.93 7.94 -15.07
CA ALA A 31 5.88 8.86 -15.70
C ALA A 31 7.11 8.93 -14.79
N GLU A 32 8.21 8.34 -15.24
CA GLU A 32 9.41 8.16 -14.43
C GLU A 32 9.98 9.56 -14.13
N ARG A 33 9.88 10.00 -12.87
CA ARG A 33 10.23 11.38 -12.50
C ARG A 33 11.74 11.53 -12.47
N LYS A 34 12.29 12.42 -13.32
CA LYS A 34 13.71 12.75 -13.30
C LYS A 34 14.15 13.26 -11.92
N ARG A 35 15.35 12.88 -11.47
CA ARG A 35 15.94 13.42 -10.25
C ARG A 35 16.10 14.94 -10.38
N PHE A 36 15.50 15.68 -9.45
CA PHE A 36 15.47 17.16 -9.45
C PHE A 36 16.38 17.79 -8.40
N TYR A 37 17.03 16.99 -7.55
CA TYR A 37 17.87 17.44 -6.44
C TYR A 37 19.31 16.93 -6.56
N LYS A 38 20.27 17.65 -5.98
CA LYS A 38 21.69 17.28 -5.97
C LYS A 38 22.13 16.71 -4.62
N SER A 39 21.89 17.43 -3.53
CA SER A 39 22.28 17.04 -2.18
C SER A 39 21.07 16.62 -1.34
N VAL A 40 21.33 15.68 -0.43
CA VAL A 40 20.38 15.22 0.58
C VAL A 40 21.06 15.40 1.94
N SER A 41 20.37 16.01 2.89
CA SER A 41 20.90 16.24 4.24
C SER A 41 19.85 15.94 5.29
N VAL A 42 20.26 15.33 6.39
CA VAL A 42 19.42 15.17 7.58
C VAL A 42 19.54 16.42 8.43
N VAL A 43 18.40 16.95 8.88
CA VAL A 43 18.33 18.12 9.76
C VAL A 43 17.72 17.70 11.09
N HIS A 44 18.34 18.11 12.18
CA HIS A 44 17.80 17.94 13.52
C HIS A 44 17.12 19.24 13.95
N ASN A 45 15.87 19.13 14.40
CA ASN A 45 15.10 20.26 14.93
C ASN A 45 14.42 19.83 16.22
N GLU A 46 14.80 20.46 17.33
CA GLU A 46 14.37 20.12 18.70
C GLU A 46 14.62 18.64 19.03
N ASP A 47 13.61 17.79 18.86
CA ASP A 47 13.61 16.34 19.12
C ASP A 47 13.19 15.51 17.89
N LYS A 48 13.22 16.12 16.70
CA LYS A 48 12.78 15.51 15.44
C LYS A 48 13.86 15.62 14.38
N TYR A 49 13.90 14.61 13.52
CA TYR A 49 14.77 14.53 12.37
C TYR A 49 13.95 14.72 11.10
N GLY A 50 14.31 15.74 10.33
CA GLY A 50 13.77 15.99 9.00
C GLY A 50 14.81 15.72 7.92
N ILE A 51 14.37 15.70 6.67
CA ILE A 51 15.24 15.48 5.50
C ILE A 51 15.07 16.66 4.58
N ASN A 52 16.19 17.22 4.12
CA ASN A 52 16.22 18.29 3.14
C ASN A 52 16.82 17.80 1.82
N LEU A 53 16.19 18.19 0.71
CA LEU A 53 16.66 18.04 -0.65
C LEU A 53 17.11 19.41 -1.16
N ASP A 54 18.40 19.59 -1.45
CA ASP A 54 18.98 20.90 -1.80
C ASP A 54 18.60 22.03 -0.83
N GLY A 55 18.54 21.71 0.47
CA GLY A 55 18.15 22.65 1.52
C GLY A 55 16.64 22.88 1.67
N ARG A 56 15.79 22.26 0.84
CA ARG A 56 14.33 22.33 0.96
C ARG A 56 13.78 21.14 1.73
N PRO A 57 12.86 21.33 2.69
CA PRO A 57 12.31 20.23 3.46
C PRO A 57 11.52 19.26 2.57
N LEU A 58 11.75 17.97 2.78
CA LEU A 58 11.00 16.89 2.15
C LEU A 58 9.54 16.93 2.62
N LYS A 59 8.63 16.77 1.68
CA LYS A 59 7.18 16.73 1.94
C LYS A 59 6.59 15.40 1.55
N THR A 60 5.56 15.00 2.28
CA THR A 60 4.72 13.85 1.95
C THR A 60 3.81 14.17 0.76
N PRO A 61 3.18 13.16 0.11
CA PRO A 61 2.21 13.38 -0.94
C PRO A 61 1.07 14.34 -0.58
N ASN A 62 0.60 14.33 0.68
CA ASN A 62 -0.42 15.28 1.16
C ASN A 62 0.15 16.66 1.55
N GLY A 63 1.45 16.89 1.37
CA GLY A 63 2.10 18.18 1.60
C GLY A 63 2.56 18.43 3.04
N HIS A 64 2.44 17.44 3.94
CA HIS A 64 2.98 17.51 5.28
C HIS A 64 4.51 17.47 5.27
N LEU A 65 5.13 18.03 6.30
CA LEU A 65 6.59 17.96 6.47
C LEU A 65 7.00 16.56 6.95
N PHE A 66 8.04 16.00 6.34
CA PHE A 66 8.58 14.71 6.76
C PHE A 66 9.41 14.87 8.04
N TYR A 67 8.92 14.30 9.14
CA TYR A 67 9.64 14.24 10.41
C TYR A 67 9.57 12.85 11.03
N THR A 68 10.67 12.42 11.67
CA THR A 68 10.74 11.20 12.47
C THR A 68 11.46 11.47 13.79
N HIS A 69 11.13 10.72 14.83
CA HIS A 69 11.81 10.79 16.13
C HIS A 69 13.12 9.97 16.16
N ASN A 70 13.34 9.09 15.18
CA ASN A 70 14.50 8.21 15.16
C ASN A 70 15.54 8.69 14.13
N HIS A 71 16.73 9.03 14.62
CA HIS A 71 17.88 9.44 13.79
C HIS A 71 18.25 8.39 12.74
N SER A 72 18.27 7.10 13.11
CA SER A 72 18.62 6.02 12.19
C SER A 72 17.63 5.92 11.04
N LEU A 73 16.33 6.09 11.31
CA LEU A 73 15.31 6.08 10.26
C LEU A 73 15.52 7.26 9.29
N ALA A 74 15.78 8.46 9.82
CA ALA A 74 16.06 9.63 8.99
C ALA A 74 17.28 9.42 8.10
N LEU A 75 18.35 8.82 8.63
CA LEU A 75 19.57 8.52 7.87
C LEU A 75 19.30 7.49 6.77
N MET A 76 18.55 6.43 7.06
CA MET A 76 18.21 5.42 6.05
C MET A 76 17.34 6.01 4.93
N VAL A 77 16.36 6.84 5.27
CA VAL A 77 15.53 7.52 4.27
C VAL A 77 16.38 8.50 3.45
N ALA A 78 17.26 9.29 4.08
CA ALA A 78 18.21 10.14 3.35
C ALA A 78 19.10 9.33 2.38
N ASN A 79 19.53 8.13 2.78
CA ASN A 79 20.29 7.23 1.91
C ASN A 79 19.45 6.71 0.73
N GLU A 80 18.18 6.35 0.93
CA GLU A 80 17.26 5.98 -0.17
C GLU A 80 17.18 7.09 -1.22
N TRP A 81 17.05 8.35 -0.78
CA TRP A 81 17.02 9.51 -1.67
C TRP A 81 18.37 9.76 -2.34
N GLN A 82 19.49 9.59 -1.63
CA GLN A 82 20.82 9.77 -2.19
C GLN A 82 21.15 8.73 -3.28
N THR A 83 20.66 7.50 -3.11
CA THR A 83 20.89 6.36 -4.01
C THR A 83 20.18 6.50 -5.37
N GLN A 84 19.17 7.37 -5.49
CA GLN A 84 18.46 7.59 -6.75
C GLN A 84 19.42 8.17 -7.80
N ARG A 85 19.41 7.63 -9.03
CA ARG A 85 20.32 8.07 -10.10
C ARG A 85 19.69 9.14 -10.98
N GLN A 86 19.44 8.84 -12.25
CA GLN A 86 18.85 9.78 -13.21
C GLN A 86 17.35 9.97 -12.98
N THR A 87 16.69 8.91 -12.51
CA THR A 87 15.25 8.87 -12.30
C THR A 87 14.93 8.37 -10.90
N ILE A 88 13.87 8.91 -10.32
CA ILE A 88 13.38 8.58 -8.99
C ILE A 88 12.50 7.34 -9.10
N ARG A 89 12.99 6.21 -8.58
CA ARG A 89 12.28 4.94 -8.57
C ARG A 89 11.56 4.75 -7.25
N LEU A 90 10.24 5.02 -7.23
CA LEU A 90 9.42 4.87 -6.02
C LEU A 90 9.47 3.45 -5.44
N SER A 91 9.51 2.43 -6.31
CA SER A 91 9.63 1.02 -5.90
C SER A 91 10.94 0.66 -5.20
N ALA A 92 11.94 1.55 -5.22
CA ALA A 92 13.20 1.36 -4.49
C ALA A 92 13.24 2.16 -3.16
N MET A 93 12.19 2.91 -2.83
CA MET A 93 12.13 3.81 -1.66
C MET A 93 11.04 3.36 -0.67
N HIS A 94 11.20 2.14 -0.14
CA HIS A 94 10.20 1.52 0.74
C HIS A 94 10.07 2.25 2.07
N LEU A 95 11.17 2.71 2.66
CA LEU A 95 11.14 3.42 3.95
C LEU A 95 10.45 4.77 3.79
N THR A 96 10.74 5.47 2.69
CA THR A 96 10.03 6.70 2.33
C THR A 96 8.53 6.45 2.17
N GLN A 97 8.14 5.39 1.45
CA GLN A 97 6.73 5.07 1.22
C GLN A 97 5.99 4.73 2.51
N LEU A 98 6.57 3.88 3.37
CA LEU A 98 5.99 3.52 4.66
C LEU A 98 5.85 4.73 5.58
N SER A 99 6.88 5.57 5.62
CA SER A 99 6.87 6.80 6.44
C SER A 99 5.82 7.79 5.93
N ASN A 100 5.66 7.94 4.61
CA ASN A 100 4.62 8.77 4.03
C ASN A 100 3.23 8.28 4.45
N THR A 101 2.96 6.97 4.34
CA THR A 101 1.68 6.39 4.77
C THR A 101 1.43 6.61 6.25
N ALA A 102 2.44 6.45 7.10
CA ALA A 102 2.32 6.66 8.54
C ALA A 102 2.02 8.12 8.92
N ILE A 103 2.60 9.09 8.19
CA ILE A 103 2.37 10.52 8.43
C ILE A 103 1.02 10.97 7.85
N ASP A 104 0.72 10.57 6.63
CA ASP A 104 -0.46 11.06 5.91
C ASP A 104 -1.75 10.36 6.34
N ASN A 105 -1.66 9.15 6.89
CA ASN A 105 -2.79 8.31 7.34
C ASN A 105 -4.03 8.44 6.43
N PRO A 106 -3.94 8.04 5.15
CA PRO A 106 -5.02 8.26 4.19
C PRO A 106 -6.32 7.52 4.54
N GLY A 107 -6.25 6.44 5.31
CA GLY A 107 -7.41 5.71 5.82
C GLY A 107 -8.08 6.39 7.03
N HIS A 108 -7.43 7.42 7.60
CA HIS A 108 -7.82 8.03 8.87
C HIS A 108 -8.00 7.01 10.00
N ASP A 109 -7.19 5.95 9.98
CA ASP A 109 -7.28 4.85 10.94
C ASP A 109 -6.79 5.31 12.32
N CYS A 110 -7.53 4.92 13.35
CA CYS A 110 -7.08 5.07 14.73
C CYS A 110 -6.11 3.93 15.06
N ARG A 111 -5.18 4.18 16.00
CA ARG A 111 -4.26 3.16 16.53
C ARG A 111 -4.98 1.89 16.98
N GLN A 112 -6.16 2.02 17.59
CA GLN A 112 -6.97 0.88 18.04
C GLN A 112 -7.49 0.08 16.85
N SER A 113 -8.12 0.74 15.87
CA SER A 113 -8.60 0.11 14.64
C SER A 113 -7.47 -0.64 13.91
N LEU A 114 -6.28 -0.03 13.81
CA LEU A 114 -5.13 -0.68 13.17
C LEU A 114 -4.68 -1.93 13.94
N ALA A 115 -4.67 -1.87 15.27
CA ALA A 115 -4.34 -3.02 16.11
C ALA A 115 -5.39 -4.13 15.95
N ASP A 116 -6.66 -3.79 15.93
CA ASP A 116 -7.76 -4.73 15.75
C ASP A 116 -7.69 -5.42 14.38
N SER A 117 -7.39 -4.67 13.31
CA SER A 117 -7.17 -5.25 11.97
C SER A 117 -5.98 -6.21 11.91
N ILE A 118 -4.92 -5.94 12.69
CA ILE A 118 -3.78 -6.87 12.81
C ILE A 118 -4.19 -8.13 13.60
N LEU A 119 -4.97 -7.96 14.66
CA LEU A 119 -5.45 -9.07 15.48
C LEU A 119 -6.40 -9.98 14.72
N GLU A 120 -7.26 -9.44 13.84
CA GLU A 120 -8.15 -10.22 12.96
C GLU A 120 -7.37 -11.23 12.10
N PHE A 121 -6.13 -10.91 11.73
CA PHE A 121 -5.29 -11.82 10.93
C PHE A 121 -4.83 -13.06 11.72
N ILE A 122 -4.78 -13.00 13.06
CA ILE A 122 -4.32 -14.12 13.89
C ILE A 122 -5.22 -15.35 13.72
N ASP A 123 -6.54 -15.15 13.58
CA ASP A 123 -7.51 -16.24 13.41
C ASP A 123 -7.33 -16.99 12.09
N SER A 124 -6.76 -16.32 11.08
CA SER A 124 -6.55 -16.85 9.73
C SER A 124 -5.07 -16.97 9.34
N ASP A 125 -4.17 -17.00 10.32
CA ASP A 125 -2.73 -17.02 10.06
C ASP A 125 -2.34 -18.29 9.27
N THR A 126 -1.70 -18.08 8.12
CA THR A 126 -1.15 -19.13 7.26
C THR A 126 -0.27 -20.14 8.00
N LEU A 127 0.42 -19.74 9.06
CA LEU A 127 1.26 -20.63 9.88
C LEU A 127 0.44 -21.70 10.62
N CYS A 128 -0.83 -21.40 10.91
CA CYS A 128 -1.79 -22.29 11.56
C CYS A 128 -2.44 -23.28 10.57
N PHE A 129 -2.39 -23.02 9.27
CA PHE A 129 -2.99 -23.86 8.22
C PHE A 129 -1.92 -24.59 7.41
N ARG A 130 -1.32 -25.61 8.02
CA ARG A 130 -0.31 -26.44 7.37
C ARG A 130 -0.97 -27.55 6.55
N VAL A 131 -0.43 -27.81 5.37
CA VAL A 131 -0.83 -28.96 4.56
C VAL A 131 -0.13 -30.20 5.12
N THR A 132 -0.90 -31.25 5.39
CA THR A 132 -0.37 -32.50 5.97
C THR A 132 0.29 -33.41 4.93
N GLU A 133 -0.03 -33.22 3.64
CA GLU A 133 0.42 -34.06 2.52
C GLU A 133 0.63 -33.27 1.21
N PRO A 134 1.60 -33.62 0.35
CA PRO A 134 2.53 -34.73 0.50
C PRO A 134 3.65 -34.41 1.50
N LYS A 135 4.18 -35.44 2.13
CA LYS A 135 5.48 -35.34 2.80
C LYS A 135 6.53 -35.24 1.70
N GLU A 136 7.47 -34.31 1.85
CA GLU A 136 8.61 -34.12 0.93
C GLU A 136 9.37 -35.42 0.66
#